data_AF-T0L398-F1
#
_entry.id   AF-T0L398-F1
#
_cell.length_a   1.000
_cell.length_b   1.000
_cell.length_c   1.000
_cell.angle_alpha   90.00
_cell.angle_beta   90.00
_cell.angle_gamma   90.00
#
_symmetry.space_group_name_H-M   'P 1'
#
loop_
_entity.id
_entity.type
_entity.pdbx_description
1 polymer ?
#
loop_
_entity_poly.entity_id
_entity_poly.type
_entity_poly.pdbx_seq_one_letter_code
_entity_poly.pdbx_strand_id
1 'polypeptide(L)'
;MIIIFYLLYFVKSNNRKILNYNIIPFRYSLFFDIKSEGFEGFTEINIHIKQSQDFIDLNVQELDIENVTLDDEQNEYKLTYSNISEDVLRVNIGKSLEKNQKLYIKI
;
A
#
# COMPACT_ATOMS: atom_id res chain seq x y z
N MET A 1 34.00 -19.89 -2.61
CA MET A 1 33.20 -18.86 -3.32
C MET A 1 31.70 -19.14 -3.34
N ILE A 2 31.25 -20.38 -3.56
CA ILE A 2 29.80 -20.72 -3.63
C ILE A 2 29.03 -20.35 -2.35
N ILE A 3 29.61 -20.60 -1.17
CA ILE A 3 29.00 -20.26 0.12
C ILE A 3 28.74 -18.76 0.28
N ILE A 4 29.65 -17.91 -0.22
CA ILE A 4 29.52 -16.45 -0.15
C ILE A 4 28.39 -15.96 -1.06
N PHE A 5 28.26 -16.53 -2.27
CA PHE A 5 27.13 -16.23 -3.16
C PHE A 5 25.78 -16.62 -2.55
N TYR A 6 25.71 -17.77 -1.87
CA TYR A 6 24.50 -18.23 -1.18
C TYR A 6 24.11 -17.29 -0.04
N LEU A 7 25.10 -16.82 0.74
CA LEU A 7 24.89 -15.85 1.82
C LEU A 7 24.42 -14.50 1.29
N LEU A 8 25.02 -14.00 0.21
CA LEU A 8 24.61 -12.75 -0.43
C LEU A 8 23.19 -12.84 -1.00
N TYR A 9 22.84 -13.98 -1.60
CA TYR A 9 21.49 -14.24 -2.10
C TYR A 9 20.46 -14.31 -0.97
N PHE A 10 20.79 -14.98 0.14
CA PHE A 10 19.92 -15.07 1.32
C PHE A 10 19.70 -13.71 1.99
N VAL A 11 20.75 -12.90 2.15
CA VAL A 11 20.65 -11.54 2.70
C VAL A 11 19.83 -10.63 1.78
N LYS A 12 20.00 -10.74 0.45
CA LYS A 12 19.19 -10.00 -0.52
C LYS A 12 17.71 -10.42 -0.47
N SER A 13 17.45 -11.72 -0.31
CA SER A 13 16.10 -12.29 -0.22
C SER A 13 15.36 -11.92 1.06
N ASN A 14 16.07 -11.57 2.15
CA ASN A 14 15.45 -11.30 3.44
C ASN A 14 15.24 -9.81 3.75
N ASN A 15 15.57 -8.91 2.81
CA ASN A 15 15.28 -7.48 2.92
C ASN A 15 13.83 -7.20 2.54
N ARG A 16 12.87 -7.75 3.31
CA ARG A 16 11.49 -7.28 3.24
C ARG A 16 11.45 -5.81 3.64
N LYS A 17 10.97 -4.97 2.73
CA LYS A 17 10.82 -3.54 2.99
C LYS A 17 9.79 -3.36 4.11
N ILE A 18 10.24 -2.90 5.27
CA ILE A 18 9.34 -2.57 6.38
C ILE A 18 8.57 -1.31 5.99
N LEU A 19 7.24 -1.39 5.99
CA LEU A 19 6.40 -0.23 5.72
C LEU A 19 6.61 0.86 6.77
N ASN A 20 6.47 2.11 6.35
CA ASN A 20 6.60 3.25 7.23
C ASN A 20 5.49 3.24 8.30
N TYR A 21 5.85 3.42 9.57
CA TYR A 21 4.92 3.47 10.72
C TYR A 21 4.15 4.81 10.83
N ASN A 22 4.34 5.71 9.87
CA ASN A 22 3.63 6.98 9.77
C ASN A 22 2.15 6.84 9.39
N ILE A 23 1.75 5.66 8.90
CA ILE A 23 0.36 5.34 8.59
C ILE A 23 -0.07 4.20 9.46
N ILE A 24 -1.17 4.39 10.19
CA ILE A 24 -1.76 3.33 10.99
C ILE A 24 -3.14 3.00 10.44
N PRO A 25 -3.33 1.79 9.88
CA PRO A 25 -4.65 1.31 9.56
C PRO A 25 -5.40 0.97 10.86
N PHE A 26 -6.68 1.30 10.92
CA PHE A 26 -7.53 1.00 12.09
C PHE A 26 -8.83 0.29 11.75
N ARG A 27 -9.21 0.20 10.46
CA ARG A 27 -10.34 -0.61 10.01
C ARG A 27 -10.14 -1.04 8.55
N TYR A 28 -10.45 -2.30 8.28
CA TYR A 28 -10.49 -2.88 6.95
C TYR A 28 -11.91 -3.34 6.63
N SER A 29 -12.36 -3.07 5.41
CA SER A 29 -13.54 -3.68 4.82
C SER A 29 -13.11 -4.36 3.53
N LEU A 30 -13.43 -5.63 3.39
CA LEU A 30 -12.99 -6.47 2.27
C LEU A 30 -14.21 -7.00 1.56
N PHE A 31 -14.27 -6.80 0.24
CA PHE A 31 -15.35 -7.27 -0.59
C PHE A 31 -14.76 -8.06 -1.75
N PHE A 32 -15.18 -9.31 -1.89
CA PHE A 32 -14.69 -10.21 -2.92
C PHE A 32 -15.87 -10.88 -3.63
N ASP A 33 -15.77 -10.96 -4.94
CA ASP A 33 -16.58 -11.80 -5.81
C ASP A 33 -15.70 -12.94 -6.33
N ILE A 34 -16.01 -14.17 -5.90
CA ILE A 34 -15.20 -15.34 -6.20
C ILE A 34 -15.68 -15.95 -7.53
N LYS A 35 -14.76 -16.06 -8.49
CA LYS A 35 -14.99 -16.63 -9.81
C LYS A 35 -14.28 -17.99 -9.95
N SER A 36 -14.54 -18.68 -11.06
CA SER A 36 -13.93 -19.99 -11.32
C SER A 36 -12.40 -19.95 -11.49
N GLU A 37 -11.84 -18.82 -11.90
CA GLU A 37 -10.41 -18.66 -12.23
C GLU A 37 -9.69 -17.67 -11.30
N GLY A 38 -10.37 -17.13 -10.29
CA GLY A 38 -9.79 -16.11 -9.41
C GLY A 38 -10.85 -15.38 -8.59
N PHE A 39 -10.54 -14.15 -8.19
CA PHE A 39 -11.47 -13.26 -7.51
C PHE A 39 -11.30 -11.84 -8.02
N GLU A 40 -12.39 -11.07 -7.94
CA GLU A 40 -12.39 -9.63 -8.12
C GLU A 40 -12.96 -8.99 -6.86
N GLY A 41 -12.69 -7.71 -6.63
CA GLY A 41 -13.15 -7.09 -5.41
C GLY A 41 -12.52 -5.74 -5.15
N PHE A 42 -12.78 -5.23 -3.95
CA PHE A 42 -12.13 -4.04 -3.46
C PHE A 42 -11.89 -4.13 -1.95
N THR A 43 -10.89 -3.38 -1.49
CA THR A 43 -10.52 -3.23 -0.09
C THR A 43 -10.62 -1.77 0.28
N GLU A 44 -11.34 -1.48 1.36
CA GLU A 44 -11.37 -0.15 1.98
C GLU A 44 -10.58 -0.20 3.28
N ILE A 45 -9.60 0.70 3.40
CA ILE A 45 -8.74 0.81 4.57
C ILE A 45 -8.91 2.21 5.15
N ASN A 46 -9.37 2.27 6.39
CA ASN A 46 -9.38 3.52 7.14
C ASN A 46 -8.02 3.66 7.83
N ILE A 47 -7.36 4.78 7.55
CA ILE A 47 -5.99 5.04 8.00
C ILE A 47 -5.90 6.33 8.81
N HIS A 48 -4.95 6.34 9.74
CA HIS A 48 -4.58 7.50 10.54
C HIS A 48 -3.14 7.91 10.26
N ILE A 49 -2.94 9.18 9.95
CA ILE A 49 -1.64 9.75 9.61
C ILE A 49 -0.94 10.22 10.89
N LYS A 50 0.10 9.50 11.33
CA LYS A 50 0.90 9.85 12.51
C LYS A 50 1.87 11.00 12.27
N GLN A 51 2.37 11.13 11.05
CA GLN A 51 3.31 12.16 10.63
C GLN A 51 2.97 12.61 9.21
N SER A 52 3.13 13.90 8.93
CA SER A 52 2.85 14.45 7.61
C SER A 52 3.75 13.83 6.54
N GLN A 53 3.18 13.57 5.37
CA GLN A 53 3.83 12.89 4.24
C GLN A 53 2.97 13.02 2.98
N ASP A 54 3.55 12.72 1.82
CA ASP A 54 2.94 12.86 0.50
C ASP A 54 2.72 11.50 -0.21
N PHE A 55 2.91 10.39 0.48
CA PHE A 55 2.67 9.06 -0.07
C PHE A 55 2.16 8.04 0.97
N ILE A 56 1.62 6.94 0.46
CA ILE A 56 1.17 5.77 1.22
C ILE A 56 1.81 4.53 0.59
N ASP A 57 2.53 3.73 1.38
CA ASP A 57 3.04 2.43 0.96
C ASP A 57 2.11 1.33 1.47
N LEU A 58 1.66 0.45 0.58
CA LEU A 58 0.74 -0.65 0.86
C LEU A 58 1.36 -1.95 0.38
N ASN A 59 1.15 -3.02 1.13
CA ASN A 59 1.53 -4.34 0.66
C ASN A 59 0.50 -4.84 -0.35
N VAL A 60 0.96 -5.18 -1.54
CA VAL A 60 0.15 -5.71 -2.64
C VAL A 60 1.00 -6.78 -3.32
N GLN A 61 0.52 -8.02 -3.36
CA GLN A 61 1.24 -9.14 -3.95
C GLN A 61 0.31 -9.88 -4.91
N GLU A 62 0.75 -10.06 -6.16
CA GLU A 62 0.05 -10.85 -7.17
C GLU A 62 -1.39 -10.38 -7.45
N LEU A 63 -1.65 -9.07 -7.32
CA LEU A 63 -2.93 -8.44 -7.66
C LEU A 63 -2.78 -7.51 -8.86
N ASP A 64 -3.76 -7.55 -9.77
CA ASP A 64 -3.91 -6.54 -10.82
C ASP A 64 -4.77 -5.39 -10.27
N ILE A 65 -4.16 -4.23 -10.05
CA ILE A 65 -4.81 -3.08 -9.43
C ILE A 65 -5.35 -2.16 -10.51
N GLU A 66 -6.67 -2.12 -10.66
CA GLU A 66 -7.33 -1.27 -11.65
C GLU A 66 -7.43 0.20 -11.21
N ASN A 67 -7.75 0.42 -9.92
CA ASN A 67 -8.00 1.76 -9.40
C ASN A 67 -7.55 1.90 -7.95
N VAL A 68 -7.15 3.11 -7.58
CA VAL A 68 -6.88 3.48 -6.19
C VAL A 68 -7.48 4.85 -5.97
N THR A 69 -8.31 4.96 -4.95
CA THR A 69 -8.95 6.22 -4.53
C THR A 69 -8.62 6.47 -3.07
N LEU A 70 -8.52 7.76 -2.74
CA LEU A 70 -8.22 8.24 -1.41
C LEU A 70 -9.12 9.43 -1.25
N ASP A 71 -10.03 9.36 -0.30
CA ASP A 71 -10.81 10.52 0.01
C ASP A 71 -10.78 10.81 1.51
N ASP A 72 -11.05 12.06 1.81
CA ASP A 72 -11.46 12.51 3.12
C ASP A 72 -12.84 13.16 2.99
N GLU A 73 -13.53 13.38 4.12
CA GLU A 73 -14.89 13.93 4.10
C GLU A 73 -15.01 15.31 3.39
N GLN A 74 -13.91 15.94 2.97
CA GLN A 74 -13.82 17.32 2.50
C GLN A 74 -12.95 17.53 1.23
N ASN A 75 -12.14 16.55 0.79
CA ASN A 75 -11.11 16.71 -0.24
C ASN A 75 -11.06 15.51 -1.18
N GLU A 76 -11.05 15.80 -2.48
CA GLU A 76 -10.65 14.86 -3.51
C GLU A 76 -9.13 14.92 -3.70
N TYR A 77 -8.48 13.76 -3.69
CA TYR A 77 -7.04 13.66 -3.90
C TYR A 77 -6.71 13.24 -5.32
N LYS A 78 -5.78 13.97 -5.96
CA LYS A 78 -5.15 13.50 -7.20
C LYS A 78 -4.06 12.49 -6.84
N LEU A 79 -4.23 11.26 -7.33
CA LEU A 79 -3.36 10.13 -7.01
C LEU A 79 -2.59 9.65 -8.24
N THR A 80 -1.37 9.19 -8.00
CA THR A 80 -0.62 8.33 -8.92
C THR A 80 -0.05 7.17 -8.12
N TYR A 81 -0.04 5.96 -8.67
CA TYR A 81 0.50 4.81 -7.96
C TYR A 81 1.46 4.01 -8.83
N SER A 82 2.43 3.38 -8.18
CA SER A 82 3.42 2.52 -8.84
C SER A 82 3.97 1.48 -7.87
N ASN A 83 4.33 0.31 -8.40
CA ASN A 83 5.00 -0.73 -7.63
C ASN A 83 6.47 -0.31 -7.40
N ILE A 84 6.85 -0.12 -6.15
CA ILE A 84 8.23 0.24 -5.76
C ILE A 84 9.08 -0.99 -5.42
N SER A 85 8.43 -2.14 -5.25
CA SER A 85 9.01 -3.48 -5.18
C SER A 85 7.94 -4.51 -5.55
N GLU A 86 8.31 -5.79 -5.64
CA GLU A 86 7.38 -6.90 -5.96
C GLU A 86 6.14 -6.91 -5.06
N ASP A 87 6.30 -6.61 -3.76
CA ASP A 87 5.21 -6.70 -2.78
C ASP A 87 4.68 -5.34 -2.29
N VAL A 88 5.14 -4.21 -2.85
CA VAL A 88 4.79 -2.88 -2.31
C VAL A 88 4.32 -1.92 -3.40
N LEU A 89 3.07 -1.48 -3.25
CA LEU A 89 2.45 -0.41 -4.01
C LEU A 89 2.66 0.92 -3.27
N ARG A 90 3.25 1.92 -3.95
CA ARG A 90 3.28 3.30 -3.47
C ARG A 90 2.19 4.10 -4.14
N VAL A 91 1.37 4.76 -3.33
CA VAL A 91 0.38 5.74 -3.75
C VAL A 91 0.92 7.12 -3.42
N ASN A 92 1.31 7.88 -4.44
CA ASN A 92 1.73 9.27 -4.29
C ASN A 92 0.51 10.19 -4.33
N ILE A 93 0.50 11.16 -3.44
CA ILE A 93 -0.60 12.07 -3.21
C ILE A 93 -0.07 13.44 -3.62
N GLY A 94 -0.74 14.10 -4.58
CA GLY A 94 -0.29 15.40 -5.10
C GLY A 94 -0.26 16.55 -4.07
N LYS A 95 -0.61 16.27 -2.80
CA LYS A 95 -0.65 17.18 -1.67
C LYS A 95 -0.20 16.43 -0.41
N SER A 96 0.47 17.12 0.50
CA SER A 96 0.85 16.54 1.80
C SER A 96 -0.40 16.17 2.61
N LEU A 97 -0.40 14.95 3.14
CA LEU A 97 -1.30 14.52 4.18
C LEU A 97 -0.86 15.12 5.51
N GLU A 98 -1.84 15.55 6.31
CA GLU A 98 -1.55 16.23 7.57
C GLU A 98 -1.51 15.25 8.75
N LYS A 99 -0.66 15.58 9.72
CA LYS A 99 -0.61 14.83 10.97
C LYS A 99 -1.98 14.82 11.66
N ASN A 100 -2.33 13.67 12.20
CA ASN A 100 -3.59 13.30 12.83
C ASN A 100 -4.81 13.20 11.90
N GLN A 101 -4.63 13.37 10.59
CA GLN A 101 -5.70 13.21 9.63
C GLN A 101 -6.19 11.75 9.60
N LYS A 102 -7.50 11.58 9.39
CA LYS A 102 -8.11 10.28 9.11
C LYS A 102 -8.60 10.28 7.67
N LEU A 103 -8.27 9.23 6.96
CA LEU A 103 -8.54 9.08 5.54
C LEU A 103 -9.08 7.68 5.27
N TYR A 104 -9.71 7.53 4.13
CA TYR A 104 -10.11 6.23 3.61
C TYR A 104 -9.47 6.01 2.25
N ILE A 105 -8.70 4.94 2.14
CA ILE A 105 -8.14 4.48 0.86
C ILE A 105 -8.94 3.27 0.39
N LYS A 106 -9.32 3.29 -0.88
CA LYS A 106 -10.02 2.19 -1.53
C LYS A 106 -9.22 1.73 -2.74
N ILE A 107 -8.94 0.44 -2.75
CA ILE A 107 -8.18 -0.29 -3.77
C ILE A 107 -9.11 -1.32 -4.37
#